data_AF-A0A931IFN2-F1
#
_entry.id   AF-A0A931IFN2-F1
#
_cell.length_a   1.000
_cell.length_b   1.000
_cell.length_c   1.000
_cell.angle_alpha   90.00
_cell.angle_beta   90.00
_cell.angle_gamma   90.00
#
_symmetry.space_group_name_H-M   'P 1'
#
loop_
_entity.id
_entity.type
_entity.pdbx_description
1 polymer ?
#
loop_
_entity_poly.entity_id
_entity_poly.type
_entity_poly.pdbx_seq_one_letter_code
_entity_poly.pdbx_strand_id
1 'polypeptide(L)'
;MDVDAYSLAHRRSWERLDQLAKRRKLTGAEADELIVLYRRTSQQLARLQSHSPDPQLIAGLSAILTRARARVLGTKSDTWAEIGRFFTHGFPAAVYRAWPWWVVTALLFIAVSTVLAVWVPGSGDARELFGIPSDNSDLTAQGGQFETYYTEHPNDAFAAQVWTNNAWVAAIALFTGILILPAIYMMFMNALNVGITAGLMAEAGRLDAFFGFILPHGALELTAVFVAGGAGIKLGWTLVDPGRLSRLEAVARQGRATASIAVGLVVVLFVSGLLEGFVTPSSLPVALRVAIGLAAEAAFLAYVFVIGRRAAQEQDGAARALIESVSASGGAHLAGDSASAAGDTAGAVRSEQWQTTSGIR
;
A
#
# COMPACT_ATOMS: atom_id res chain seq x y z
N MET A 1 47.61 8.42 22.19
CA MET A 1 47.72 7.52 21.02
C MET A 1 48.37 8.35 19.93
N ASP A 2 49.43 7.86 19.29
CA ASP A 2 50.03 8.56 18.16
C ASP A 2 49.12 8.36 16.93
N VAL A 3 48.50 9.44 16.47
CA VAL A 3 47.53 9.45 15.36
C VAL A 3 48.20 9.05 14.05
N ASP A 4 49.47 9.41 13.88
CA ASP A 4 50.22 9.12 12.65
C ASP A 4 50.60 7.63 12.60
N ALA A 5 51.07 7.08 13.72
CA ALA A 5 51.32 5.64 13.83
C ALA A 5 50.03 4.81 13.66
N TYR A 6 48.92 5.26 14.25
CA TYR A 6 47.63 4.58 14.16
C TYR A 6 47.05 4.62 12.73
N SER A 7 47.16 5.78 12.07
CA SER A 7 46.69 5.94 10.69
C SER A 7 47.53 5.10 9.71
N LEU A 8 48.85 5.07 9.85
CA LEU A 8 49.74 4.23 9.04
C LEU A 8 49.41 2.73 9.20
N ALA A 9 49.09 2.27 10.41
CA ALA A 9 48.76 0.87 10.68
C ALA A 9 47.43 0.42 10.03
N HIS A 10 46.47 1.34 9.84
CA HIS A 10 45.12 1.00 9.38
C HIS A 10 44.79 1.49 7.97
N ARG A 11 45.64 2.33 7.38
CA ARG A 11 45.46 2.93 6.04
C ARG A 11 45.08 1.92 4.96
N ARG A 12 45.77 0.78 4.88
CA ARG A 12 45.49 -0.27 3.88
C ARG A 12 44.07 -0.82 3.98
N SER A 13 43.54 -0.95 5.21
CA SER A 13 42.18 -1.47 5.43
C SER A 13 41.11 -0.46 5.00
N TRP A 14 41.37 0.84 5.20
CA TRP A 14 40.48 1.92 4.76
C TRP A 14 40.49 2.07 3.23
N GLU A 15 41.66 1.98 2.61
CA GLU A 15 41.81 1.98 1.16
C GLU A 15 41.10 0.78 0.53
N ARG A 16 41.22 -0.41 1.13
CA ARG A 16 40.50 -1.61 0.67
C ARG A 16 38.99 -1.44 0.78
N LEU A 17 38.49 -0.89 1.89
CA LEU A 17 37.06 -0.59 2.06
C LEU A 17 36.55 0.38 0.98
N ASP A 18 37.30 1.46 0.71
CA ASP A 18 36.92 2.45 -0.31
C ASP A 18 36.97 1.85 -1.73
N GLN A 19 37.95 0.98 -2.03
CA GLN A 19 38.01 0.24 -3.29
C GLN A 19 36.80 -0.69 -3.48
N LEU A 20 36.45 -1.48 -2.47
CA LEU A 20 35.27 -2.36 -2.53
C LEU A 20 33.97 -1.56 -2.64
N ALA A 21 33.86 -0.43 -1.93
CA ALA A 21 32.70 0.44 -2.01
C ALA A 21 32.52 1.07 -3.42
N LYS A 22 33.62 1.37 -4.13
CA LYS A 22 33.63 1.96 -5.48
C LYS A 22 33.43 0.95 -6.61
N ARG A 23 33.68 -0.34 -6.40
CA ARG A 23 33.54 -1.37 -7.44
C ARG A 23 32.10 -1.52 -7.90
N ARG A 24 31.87 -1.78 -9.20
CA ARG A 24 30.53 -1.94 -9.78
C ARG A 24 29.84 -3.25 -9.38
N LYS A 25 30.59 -4.35 -9.41
CA LYS A 25 30.15 -5.70 -9.01
C LYS A 25 31.13 -6.22 -7.94
N LEU A 26 30.59 -6.90 -6.93
CA LEU A 26 31.34 -7.60 -5.90
C LEU A 26 31.05 -9.09 -6.03
N THR A 27 32.05 -9.93 -5.80
CA THR A 27 31.83 -11.36 -5.58
C THR A 27 31.23 -11.59 -4.18
N GLY A 28 30.72 -12.80 -3.89
CA GLY A 28 30.22 -13.13 -2.55
C GLY A 28 31.27 -12.91 -1.45
N ALA A 29 32.49 -13.40 -1.67
CA ALA A 29 33.61 -13.20 -0.74
C ALA A 29 33.97 -11.71 -0.55
N GLU A 30 33.89 -10.90 -1.61
CA GLU A 30 34.15 -9.46 -1.53
C GLU A 30 33.03 -8.69 -0.80
N ALA A 31 31.79 -9.19 -0.86
CA ALA A 31 30.67 -8.62 -0.09
C ALA A 31 30.82 -8.91 1.41
N ASP A 32 31.23 -10.12 1.78
CA ASP A 32 31.54 -10.47 3.17
C ASP A 32 32.73 -9.64 3.69
N GLU A 33 33.78 -9.50 2.87
CA GLU A 33 34.95 -8.66 3.18
C GLU A 33 34.54 -7.20 3.42
N LEU A 34 33.64 -6.64 2.60
CA LEU A 34 33.11 -5.29 2.75
C LEU A 34 32.40 -5.10 4.10
N ILE A 35 31.58 -6.05 4.54
CA ILE A 35 30.84 -5.98 5.82
C ILE A 35 31.81 -5.98 7.01
N VAL A 36 32.82 -6.85 6.98
CA VAL A 36 33.84 -6.94 8.02
C VAL A 36 34.64 -5.64 8.11
N LEU A 37 35.09 -5.11 6.96
CA LEU A 37 35.85 -3.86 6.90
C LEU A 37 35.01 -2.64 7.30
N TYR A 38 33.73 -2.59 6.95
CA TYR A 38 32.81 -1.54 7.37
C TYR A 38 32.66 -1.49 8.89
N ARG A 39 32.39 -2.64 9.54
CA ARG A 39 32.25 -2.71 11.00
C ARG A 39 33.53 -2.29 11.72
N ARG A 40 34.69 -2.80 11.25
CA ARG A 40 36.00 -2.47 11.80
C ARG A 40 36.30 -0.96 11.65
N THR A 41 36.07 -0.39 10.48
CA THR A 41 36.34 1.03 10.22
C THR A 41 35.41 1.95 11.01
N SER A 42 34.14 1.56 11.21
CA SER A 42 33.20 2.31 12.07
C SER A 42 33.66 2.36 13.53
N GLN A 43 34.19 1.26 14.06
CA GLN A 43 34.78 1.22 15.41
C GLN A 43 36.04 2.09 15.51
N GLN A 44 36.90 2.09 14.48
CA GLN A 44 38.10 2.91 14.44
C GLN A 44 37.77 4.41 14.38
N LEU A 45 36.75 4.79 13.60
CA LEU A 45 36.28 6.19 13.56
C LEU A 45 35.76 6.64 14.93
N ALA A 46 34.97 5.81 15.62
CA ALA A 46 34.47 6.13 16.97
C ALA A 46 35.61 6.28 18.00
N ARG A 47 36.69 5.49 17.87
CA ARG A 47 37.90 5.63 18.70
C ARG A 47 38.67 6.92 18.39
N LEU A 48 38.83 7.27 17.12
CA LEU A 48 39.51 8.50 16.71
C LEU A 48 38.74 9.75 17.16
N GLN A 49 37.41 9.75 17.00
CA GLN A 49 36.55 10.84 17.47
C GLN A 49 36.62 11.08 18.98
N SER A 50 36.88 10.04 19.78
CA SER A 50 36.95 10.14 21.24
C SER A 50 38.34 10.48 21.78
N HIS A 51 39.42 10.16 21.06
CA HIS A 51 40.79 10.26 21.59
C HIS A 51 41.69 11.25 20.85
N SER A 52 41.39 11.61 19.59
CA SER A 52 42.24 12.52 18.79
C SER A 52 41.47 13.11 17.59
N PRO A 53 40.94 14.34 17.71
CA PRO A 53 40.10 14.95 16.70
C PRO A 53 40.92 15.64 15.59
N ASP A 54 41.62 14.87 14.75
CA ASP A 54 42.08 15.38 13.46
C ASP A 54 40.86 15.53 12.51
N PRO A 55 40.43 16.75 12.18
CA PRO A 55 39.22 16.97 11.39
C PRO A 55 39.30 16.38 9.98
N GLN A 56 40.49 16.36 9.37
CA GLN A 56 40.66 15.90 7.99
C GLN A 56 40.54 14.38 7.89
N LEU A 57 41.19 13.66 8.81
CA LEU A 57 41.11 12.21 8.89
C LEU A 57 39.69 11.73 9.20
N ILE A 58 39.00 12.40 10.14
CA ILE A 58 37.61 12.09 10.51
C ILE A 58 36.67 12.29 9.30
N ALA A 59 36.80 13.41 8.58
CA ALA A 59 35.99 13.69 7.40
C ALA A 59 36.22 12.65 6.29
N GLY A 60 37.48 12.29 6.03
CA GLY A 60 37.85 11.27 5.03
C GLY A 60 37.25 9.91 5.34
N LEU A 61 37.38 9.43 6.59
CA LEU A 61 36.83 8.15 7.02
C LEU A 61 35.29 8.14 7.02
N SER A 62 34.66 9.25 7.42
CA SER A 62 33.20 9.40 7.37
C SER A 62 32.65 9.30 5.94
N ALA A 63 33.38 9.86 4.96
CA ALA A 63 33.01 9.75 3.55
C ALA A 63 33.13 8.31 3.02
N ILE A 64 34.18 7.59 3.41
CA ILE A 64 34.36 6.16 3.06
C ILE A 64 33.23 5.32 3.65
N LEU A 65 32.92 5.51 4.95
CA LEU A 65 31.85 4.77 5.64
C LEU A 65 30.47 5.06 5.05
N THR A 66 30.19 6.30 4.66
CA THR A 66 28.91 6.65 4.00
C THR A 66 28.74 5.91 2.67
N ARG A 67 29.79 5.84 1.83
CA ARG A 67 29.75 5.05 0.58
C ARG A 67 29.62 3.55 0.86
N ALA A 68 30.39 3.01 1.80
CA ALA A 68 30.33 1.60 2.15
C ALA A 68 28.95 1.22 2.72
N ARG A 69 28.34 2.08 3.54
CA ARG A 69 26.99 1.88 4.10
C ARG A 69 25.94 1.73 3.02
N ALA A 70 26.00 2.53 1.95
CA ALA A 70 25.08 2.39 0.81
C ALA A 70 25.21 1.03 0.09
N ARG A 71 26.40 0.41 0.12
CA ARG A 71 26.65 -0.92 -0.45
C ARG A 71 26.25 -2.06 0.50
N VAL A 72 26.55 -1.93 1.78
CA VAL A 72 26.22 -2.93 2.82
C VAL A 72 24.70 -3.02 3.05
N LEU A 73 24.00 -1.88 3.02
CA LEU A 73 22.53 -1.83 3.15
C LEU A 73 21.80 -2.14 1.83
N GLY A 74 22.54 -2.46 0.75
CA GLY A 74 21.98 -3.07 -0.45
C GLY A 74 20.86 -2.26 -1.12
N THR A 75 21.05 -0.97 -1.41
CA THR A 75 20.08 -0.23 -2.27
C THR A 75 20.41 -0.37 -3.75
N LYS A 76 20.51 -1.62 -4.19
CA LYS A 76 20.20 -1.99 -5.58
C LYS A 76 19.23 -3.16 -5.55
N SER A 77 18.09 -2.96 -4.91
CA SER A 77 16.91 -3.62 -5.43
C SER A 77 16.71 -3.14 -6.87
N ASP A 78 16.52 -4.08 -7.78
CA ASP A 78 16.13 -3.73 -9.14
C ASP A 78 14.78 -3.03 -9.04
N THR A 79 14.75 -1.71 -9.27
CA THR A 79 13.54 -0.88 -9.14
C THR A 79 12.39 -1.47 -9.93
N TRP A 80 12.66 -2.08 -11.08
CA TRP A 80 11.65 -2.77 -11.88
C TRP A 80 11.12 -4.04 -11.21
N ALA A 81 11.99 -4.78 -10.52
CA ALA A 81 11.56 -5.94 -9.73
C ALA A 81 10.72 -5.52 -8.51
N GLU A 82 11.00 -4.38 -7.88
CA GLU A 82 10.18 -3.84 -6.79
C GLU A 82 8.81 -3.34 -7.27
N ILE A 83 8.77 -2.62 -8.40
CA ILE A 83 7.52 -2.23 -9.05
C ILE A 83 6.71 -3.47 -9.42
N GLY A 84 7.35 -4.48 -10.03
CA GLY A 84 6.72 -5.76 -10.34
C GLY A 84 6.18 -6.45 -9.09
N ARG A 85 6.95 -6.47 -7.99
CA ARG A 85 6.50 -7.04 -6.71
C ARG A 85 5.35 -6.26 -6.09
N PHE A 86 5.37 -4.93 -6.20
CA PHE A 86 4.27 -4.08 -5.74
C PHE A 86 2.96 -4.45 -6.45
N PHE A 87 2.96 -4.58 -7.77
CA PHE A 87 1.76 -4.94 -8.54
C PHE A 87 1.43 -6.43 -8.51
N THR A 88 2.29 -7.32 -8.06
CA THR A 88 1.97 -8.76 -7.95
C THR A 88 1.60 -9.19 -6.54
N HIS A 89 2.16 -8.54 -5.52
CA HIS A 89 2.01 -8.94 -4.11
C HIS A 89 1.57 -7.81 -3.18
N GLY A 90 2.00 -6.57 -3.41
CA GLY A 90 1.73 -5.44 -2.51
C GLY A 90 0.31 -4.91 -2.65
N PHE A 91 0.04 -4.23 -3.77
CA PHE A 91 -1.24 -3.63 -4.09
C PHE A 91 -2.42 -4.61 -4.07
N PRO A 92 -2.40 -5.77 -4.76
CA PRO A 92 -3.58 -6.63 -4.83
C PRO A 92 -3.90 -7.26 -3.47
N ALA A 93 -2.89 -7.61 -2.67
CA ALA A 93 -3.11 -8.10 -1.30
C ALA A 93 -3.69 -7.01 -0.39
N ALA A 94 -3.25 -5.75 -0.53
CA ALA A 94 -3.78 -4.64 0.27
C ALA A 94 -5.27 -4.39 -0.05
N VAL A 95 -5.64 -4.35 -1.34
CA VAL A 95 -7.03 -4.21 -1.79
C VAL A 95 -7.88 -5.40 -1.33
N TYR A 96 -7.37 -6.62 -1.47
CA TYR A 96 -8.06 -7.82 -0.99
C TYR A 96 -8.29 -7.77 0.52
N ARG A 97 -7.30 -7.41 1.34
CA ARG A 97 -7.49 -7.29 2.80
C ARG A 97 -8.48 -6.19 3.22
N ALA A 98 -8.81 -5.26 2.32
CA ALA A 98 -9.82 -4.24 2.53
C ALA A 98 -11.19 -4.62 1.92
N TRP A 99 -11.33 -5.80 1.32
CA TRP A 99 -12.53 -6.19 0.56
C TRP A 99 -13.87 -6.00 1.27
N PRO A 100 -14.04 -6.34 2.56
CA PRO A 100 -15.35 -6.19 3.19
C PRO A 100 -15.77 -4.72 3.24
N TRP A 101 -14.81 -3.81 3.42
CA TRP A 101 -15.08 -2.39 3.55
C TRP A 101 -15.52 -1.79 2.23
N TRP A 102 -14.77 -2.03 1.15
CA TRP A 102 -15.11 -1.44 -0.14
C TRP A 102 -16.29 -2.14 -0.82
N VAL A 103 -16.51 -3.44 -0.59
CA VAL A 103 -17.72 -4.12 -1.07
C VAL A 103 -18.96 -3.59 -0.36
N VAL A 104 -18.92 -3.40 0.97
CA VAL A 104 -20.04 -2.77 1.69
C VAL A 104 -20.28 -1.35 1.19
N THR A 105 -19.22 -0.55 0.97
CA THR A 105 -19.35 0.77 0.35
C THR A 105 -20.03 0.71 -1.02
N ALA A 106 -19.61 -0.21 -1.89
CA ALA A 106 -20.20 -0.40 -3.21
C ALA A 106 -21.68 -0.80 -3.14
N LEU A 107 -22.02 -1.76 -2.27
CA LEU A 107 -23.40 -2.21 -2.10
C LEU A 107 -24.31 -1.11 -1.57
N LEU A 108 -23.86 -0.33 -0.58
CA LEU A 108 -24.61 0.81 -0.06
C LEU A 108 -24.79 1.89 -1.11
N PHE A 109 -23.73 2.19 -1.88
CA PHE A 109 -23.80 3.14 -2.99
C PHE A 109 -24.86 2.72 -4.01
N ILE A 110 -24.79 1.48 -4.49
CA ILE A 110 -25.74 0.93 -5.48
C ILE A 110 -27.16 0.95 -4.92
N ALA A 111 -27.36 0.57 -3.65
CA ALA A 111 -28.66 0.59 -3.02
C ALA A 111 -29.25 2.01 -2.96
N VAL A 112 -28.47 3.00 -2.51
CA VAL A 112 -28.90 4.41 -2.45
C VAL A 112 -29.20 4.94 -3.85
N SER A 113 -28.31 4.73 -4.82
CA SER A 113 -28.53 5.18 -6.20
C SER A 113 -29.79 4.55 -6.81
N THR A 114 -30.04 3.26 -6.55
CA THR A 114 -31.23 2.56 -7.06
C THR A 114 -32.51 3.11 -6.43
N VAL A 115 -32.51 3.32 -5.11
CA VAL A 115 -33.66 3.94 -4.41
C VAL A 115 -33.97 5.31 -5.00
N LEU A 116 -32.95 6.15 -5.21
CA LEU A 116 -33.13 7.48 -5.80
C LEU A 116 -33.61 7.40 -7.26
N ALA A 117 -33.05 6.50 -8.07
CA ALA A 117 -33.43 6.30 -9.46
C ALA A 117 -34.90 5.90 -9.62
N VAL A 118 -35.45 5.12 -8.68
CA VAL A 118 -36.86 4.70 -8.70
C VAL A 118 -37.78 5.77 -8.09
N TRP A 119 -37.35 6.41 -7.00
CA TRP A 119 -38.21 7.32 -6.23
C TRP A 119 -38.34 8.71 -6.86
N VAL A 120 -37.24 9.30 -7.32
CA VAL A 120 -37.21 10.72 -7.74
C VAL A 120 -38.07 11.00 -8.98
N PRO A 121 -38.05 10.16 -10.04
CA PRO A 121 -38.92 10.41 -11.20
C PRO A 121 -40.41 10.36 -10.83
N GLY A 122 -40.81 9.50 -9.89
CA GLY A 122 -42.22 9.34 -9.50
C GLY A 122 -42.73 10.36 -8.46
N SER A 123 -41.88 11.23 -7.92
CA SER A 123 -42.20 12.05 -6.73
C SER A 123 -41.98 13.54 -7.00
N GLY A 124 -43.07 14.32 -7.06
CA GLY A 124 -43.02 15.79 -7.20
C GLY A 124 -42.25 16.45 -6.06
N ASP A 125 -42.52 16.04 -4.82
CA ASP A 125 -41.81 16.54 -3.61
C ASP A 125 -40.31 16.24 -3.67
N ALA A 126 -39.91 15.08 -4.21
CA ALA A 126 -38.50 14.74 -4.34
C ALA A 126 -37.82 15.61 -5.41
N ARG A 127 -38.50 15.88 -6.53
CA ARG A 127 -37.99 16.79 -7.55
C ARG A 127 -37.82 18.21 -7.02
N GLU A 128 -38.80 18.70 -6.25
CA GLU A 128 -38.71 20.01 -5.61
C GLU A 128 -37.54 20.07 -4.62
N LEU A 129 -37.38 19.04 -3.77
CA LEU A 129 -36.26 18.93 -2.82
C LEU A 129 -34.89 19.03 -3.49
N PHE A 130 -34.74 18.42 -4.66
CA PHE A 130 -33.48 18.43 -5.42
C PHE A 130 -33.40 19.53 -6.48
N GLY A 131 -34.39 20.42 -6.57
CA GLY A 131 -34.43 21.50 -7.56
C GLY A 131 -34.49 21.03 -9.01
N ILE A 132 -35.08 19.85 -9.26
CA ILE A 132 -35.20 19.25 -10.59
C ILE A 132 -36.46 19.81 -11.27
N PRO A 133 -36.33 20.47 -12.43
CA PRO A 133 -37.48 20.95 -13.18
C PRO A 133 -38.40 19.80 -13.63
N SER A 134 -39.69 20.09 -13.83
CA SER A 134 -40.64 19.12 -14.38
C SER A 134 -40.28 18.71 -15.82
N ASP A 135 -39.75 19.66 -16.60
CA ASP A 135 -39.17 19.41 -17.92
C ASP A 135 -37.65 19.23 -17.81
N ASN A 136 -37.19 18.01 -18.07
CA ASN A 136 -35.79 17.61 -18.04
C ASN A 136 -35.29 17.19 -19.43
N SER A 137 -35.98 17.61 -20.49
CA SER A 137 -35.63 17.29 -21.88
C SER A 137 -34.26 17.84 -22.28
N ASP A 138 -33.87 19.02 -21.79
CA ASP A 138 -32.53 19.58 -22.02
C ASP A 138 -31.40 18.65 -21.54
N LEU A 139 -31.62 17.90 -20.47
CA LEU A 139 -30.67 16.93 -19.94
C LEU A 139 -30.74 15.59 -20.70
N THR A 140 -31.97 15.10 -20.90
CA THR A 140 -32.23 13.71 -21.28
C THR A 140 -32.39 13.49 -22.78
N ALA A 141 -32.71 14.51 -23.58
CA ALA A 141 -32.88 14.37 -25.02
C ALA A 141 -31.61 13.87 -25.72
N GLN A 142 -31.76 13.34 -26.93
CA GLN A 142 -30.63 13.01 -27.79
C GLN A 142 -29.87 14.30 -28.15
N GLY A 143 -28.56 14.33 -27.96
CA GLY A 143 -27.74 15.55 -28.03
C GLY A 143 -27.97 16.53 -26.87
N GLY A 144 -28.73 16.15 -25.84
CA GLY A 144 -28.90 16.92 -24.61
C GLY A 144 -27.64 16.91 -23.74
N GLN A 145 -27.69 17.61 -22.62
CA GLN A 145 -26.51 17.84 -21.76
C GLN A 145 -25.81 16.54 -21.32
N PHE A 146 -26.57 15.45 -21.11
CA PHE A 146 -25.98 14.17 -20.72
C PHE A 146 -25.05 13.60 -21.79
N GLU A 147 -25.48 13.51 -23.05
CA GLU A 147 -24.63 12.96 -24.12
C GLU A 147 -23.46 13.88 -24.44
N THR A 148 -23.77 15.18 -24.54
CA THR A 148 -22.83 16.23 -24.89
C THR A 148 -21.63 16.27 -23.94
N TYR A 149 -21.87 16.07 -22.63
CA TYR A 149 -20.81 15.94 -21.63
C TYR A 149 -19.78 14.85 -21.96
N TYR A 150 -20.22 13.71 -22.52
CA TYR A 150 -19.36 12.57 -22.87
C TYR A 150 -18.83 12.61 -24.31
N THR A 151 -19.28 13.55 -25.16
CA THR A 151 -18.91 13.60 -26.59
C THR A 151 -18.14 14.85 -27.03
N GLU A 152 -18.20 15.97 -26.30
CA GLU A 152 -17.74 17.28 -26.81
C GLU A 152 -16.22 17.51 -26.84
N HIS A 153 -15.37 16.63 -26.31
CA HIS A 153 -13.96 16.96 -26.09
C HIS A 153 -12.96 16.14 -26.93
N PRO A 154 -11.96 16.78 -27.59
CA PRO A 154 -10.90 16.10 -28.33
C PRO A 154 -10.00 15.23 -27.43
N ASN A 155 -9.80 14.01 -27.89
CA ASN A 155 -9.40 12.77 -27.22
C ASN A 155 -8.15 12.75 -26.29
N ASP A 156 -7.25 13.72 -26.35
CA ASP A 156 -5.96 13.62 -25.64
C ASP A 156 -5.92 14.45 -24.35
N ALA A 157 -6.43 15.69 -24.41
CA ALA A 157 -6.48 16.60 -23.26
C ALA A 157 -7.62 16.24 -22.29
N PHE A 158 -8.72 15.70 -22.83
CA PHE A 158 -9.89 15.29 -22.04
C PHE A 158 -9.60 14.07 -21.17
N ALA A 159 -9.00 13.02 -21.74
CA ALA A 159 -8.63 11.82 -21.00
C ALA A 159 -7.70 12.13 -19.81
N ALA A 160 -6.73 13.04 -20.01
CA ALA A 160 -5.83 13.49 -18.95
C ALA A 160 -6.56 14.32 -17.88
N GLN A 161 -7.52 15.16 -18.27
CA GLN A 161 -8.32 15.97 -17.35
C GLN A 161 -9.22 15.10 -16.49
N VAL A 162 -9.95 14.15 -17.08
CA VAL A 162 -10.85 13.26 -16.34
C VAL A 162 -10.05 12.29 -15.46
N TRP A 163 -8.95 11.75 -15.96
CA TRP A 163 -8.00 10.99 -15.12
C TRP A 163 -7.54 11.79 -13.89
N THR A 164 -7.14 13.05 -14.07
CA THR A 164 -6.66 13.89 -12.97
C THR A 164 -7.79 14.17 -11.97
N ASN A 165 -9.01 14.42 -12.45
CA ASN A 165 -10.18 14.63 -11.59
C ASN A 165 -10.52 13.38 -10.78
N ASN A 166 -10.54 12.20 -11.42
CA ASN A 166 -10.88 10.96 -10.76
C ASN A 166 -9.79 10.52 -9.78
N ALA A 167 -8.51 10.74 -10.11
CA ALA A 167 -7.40 10.54 -9.20
C ALA A 167 -7.49 11.48 -7.98
N TRP A 168 -7.91 12.73 -8.19
CA TRP A 168 -8.13 13.69 -7.12
C TRP A 168 -9.31 13.30 -6.22
N VAL A 169 -10.44 12.88 -6.79
CA VAL A 169 -11.62 12.40 -6.05
C VAL A 169 -11.27 11.15 -5.23
N ALA A 170 -10.55 10.19 -5.82
CA ALA A 170 -10.10 9.00 -5.11
C ALA A 170 -9.12 9.34 -3.97
N ALA A 171 -8.21 10.30 -4.19
CA ALA A 171 -7.31 10.79 -3.14
C ALA A 171 -8.10 11.47 -2.01
N ILE A 172 -9.07 12.34 -2.34
CA ILE A 172 -9.95 12.96 -1.33
C ILE A 172 -10.72 11.87 -0.57
N ALA A 173 -11.32 10.87 -1.24
CA ALA A 173 -12.05 9.79 -0.59
C ALA A 173 -11.19 9.08 0.46
N LEU A 174 -9.96 8.79 0.07
CA LEU A 174 -9.02 8.00 0.85
C LEU A 174 -8.49 8.79 2.05
N PHE A 175 -8.14 10.06 1.88
CA PHE A 175 -7.62 10.90 2.96
C PHE A 175 -8.71 11.44 3.87
N THR A 176 -9.89 11.81 3.34
CA THR A 176 -11.04 12.21 4.16
C THR A 176 -11.69 11.02 4.88
N GLY A 177 -11.48 9.80 4.39
CA GLY A 177 -11.95 8.57 5.03
C GLY A 177 -11.43 8.36 6.44
N ILE A 178 -10.29 8.95 6.81
CA ILE A 178 -9.81 8.95 8.20
C ILE A 178 -10.82 9.60 9.17
N LEU A 179 -11.62 10.55 8.68
CA LEU A 179 -12.66 11.24 9.43
C LEU A 179 -14.03 10.54 9.34
N ILE A 180 -14.15 9.47 8.54
CA ILE A 180 -15.35 8.66 8.28
C ILE A 180 -16.53 9.46 7.69
N LEU A 181 -17.09 10.42 8.43
CA LEU A 181 -18.27 11.20 8.01
C LEU A 181 -18.09 11.93 6.68
N PRO A 182 -16.97 12.62 6.40
CA PRO A 182 -16.79 13.29 5.13
C PRO A 182 -16.72 12.31 3.94
N ALA A 183 -16.11 11.14 4.14
CA ALA A 183 -16.08 10.10 3.09
C ALA A 183 -17.48 9.51 2.84
N ILE A 184 -18.26 9.26 3.90
CA ILE A 184 -19.66 8.82 3.76
C ILE A 184 -20.47 9.88 3.01
N TYR A 185 -20.35 11.15 3.40
CA TYR A 185 -21.04 12.26 2.74
C TYR A 185 -20.66 12.35 1.25
N MET A 186 -19.36 12.24 0.93
CA MET A 186 -18.91 12.28 -0.45
C MET A 186 -19.43 11.09 -1.28
N MET A 187 -19.43 9.88 -0.72
CA MET A 187 -20.01 8.70 -1.38
C MET A 187 -21.51 8.87 -1.59
N PHE A 188 -22.21 9.44 -0.62
CA PHE A 188 -23.64 9.75 -0.72
C PHE A 188 -23.92 10.77 -1.84
N MET A 189 -23.15 11.86 -1.94
CA MET A 189 -23.32 12.85 -3.00
C MET A 189 -23.07 12.26 -4.39
N ASN A 190 -22.08 11.38 -4.54
CA ASN A 190 -21.87 10.66 -5.79
C ASN A 190 -23.02 9.69 -6.10
N ALA A 191 -23.52 8.96 -5.08
CA ALA A 191 -24.65 8.05 -5.24
C ALA A 191 -25.93 8.81 -5.64
N LEU A 192 -26.10 10.01 -5.10
CA LEU A 192 -27.19 10.93 -5.42
C LEU A 192 -27.14 11.36 -6.87
N ASN A 193 -25.99 11.86 -7.34
CA ASN A 193 -25.82 12.26 -8.74
C ASN A 193 -26.11 11.09 -9.70
N VAL A 194 -25.49 9.93 -9.47
CA VAL A 194 -25.70 8.75 -10.33
C VAL A 194 -27.15 8.28 -10.29
N GLY A 195 -27.76 8.22 -9.10
CA GLY A 195 -29.13 7.75 -8.93
C GLY A 195 -30.18 8.65 -9.57
N ILE A 196 -30.07 9.97 -9.36
CA ILE A 196 -30.99 10.93 -9.97
C ILE A 196 -30.86 10.90 -11.49
N THR A 197 -29.64 11.00 -12.03
CA THR A 197 -29.44 10.97 -13.49
C THR A 197 -29.95 9.66 -14.09
N ALA A 198 -29.71 8.51 -13.44
CA ALA A 198 -30.25 7.23 -13.88
C ALA A 198 -31.79 7.23 -13.92
N GLY A 199 -32.44 7.78 -12.89
CA GLY A 199 -33.89 7.89 -12.83
C GLY A 199 -34.49 8.77 -13.92
N LEU A 200 -33.90 9.95 -14.16
CA LEU A 200 -34.37 10.86 -15.21
C LEU A 200 -34.16 10.26 -16.60
N MET A 201 -33.03 9.60 -16.84
CA MET A 201 -32.79 8.88 -18.09
C MET A 201 -33.72 7.68 -18.26
N ALA A 202 -34.11 7.01 -17.17
CA ALA A 202 -35.09 5.93 -17.21
C ALA A 202 -36.49 6.43 -17.59
N GLU A 203 -36.93 7.55 -17.00
CA GLU A 203 -38.20 8.20 -17.35
C GLU A 203 -38.26 8.58 -18.84
N ALA A 204 -37.14 9.09 -19.38
CA ALA A 204 -37.02 9.42 -20.80
C ALA A 204 -36.89 8.19 -21.73
N GLY A 205 -36.84 6.96 -21.19
CA GLY A 205 -36.66 5.74 -21.97
C GLY A 205 -35.23 5.55 -22.53
N ARG A 206 -34.23 6.16 -21.90
CA ARG A 206 -32.84 6.27 -22.39
C ARG A 206 -31.80 5.61 -21.50
N LEU A 207 -32.17 4.54 -20.82
CA LEU A 207 -31.22 3.75 -20.02
C LEU A 207 -30.10 3.14 -20.87
N ASP A 208 -30.37 2.84 -22.14
CA ASP A 208 -29.39 2.37 -23.10
C ASP A 208 -28.26 3.39 -23.31
N ALA A 209 -28.58 4.67 -23.45
CA ALA A 209 -27.60 5.74 -23.54
C ALA A 209 -26.89 5.95 -22.19
N PHE A 210 -27.63 5.98 -21.08
CA PHE A 210 -27.06 6.12 -19.74
C PHE A 210 -25.97 5.07 -19.48
N PHE A 211 -26.30 3.78 -19.62
CA PHE A 211 -25.32 2.71 -19.44
C PHE A 211 -24.28 2.67 -20.55
N GLY A 212 -24.65 3.04 -21.78
CA GLY A 212 -23.75 3.06 -22.92
C GLY A 212 -22.61 4.08 -22.80
N PHE A 213 -22.85 5.21 -22.15
CA PHE A 213 -21.83 6.20 -21.85
C PHE A 213 -21.07 5.90 -20.55
N ILE A 214 -21.75 5.42 -19.51
CA ILE A 214 -21.13 5.23 -18.19
C ILE A 214 -20.34 3.92 -18.08
N LEU A 215 -20.92 2.77 -18.45
CA LEU A 215 -20.29 1.46 -18.17
C LEU A 215 -18.92 1.21 -18.82
N PRO A 216 -18.60 1.74 -20.02
CA PRO A 216 -17.30 1.47 -20.66
C PRO A 216 -16.08 1.86 -19.80
N HIS A 217 -16.20 2.89 -18.96
CA HIS A 217 -15.12 3.38 -18.09
C HIS A 217 -15.57 3.43 -16.63
N GLY A 218 -16.78 3.94 -16.39
CA GLY A 218 -17.35 4.19 -15.08
C GLY A 218 -17.50 2.95 -14.19
N ALA A 219 -17.56 1.74 -14.74
CA ALA A 219 -17.54 0.52 -13.93
C ALA A 219 -16.23 0.39 -13.14
N LEU A 220 -15.10 0.50 -13.82
CA LEU A 220 -13.77 0.41 -13.21
C LEU A 220 -13.47 1.63 -12.33
N GLU A 221 -13.92 2.80 -12.76
CA GLU A 221 -13.81 4.04 -11.99
C GLU A 221 -14.56 3.98 -10.66
N LEU A 222 -15.84 3.60 -10.69
CA LEU A 222 -16.66 3.49 -9.49
C LEU A 222 -16.07 2.44 -8.54
N THR A 223 -15.61 1.30 -9.06
CA THR A 223 -14.90 0.32 -8.24
C THR A 223 -13.64 0.91 -7.60
N ALA A 224 -12.84 1.70 -8.32
CA ALA A 224 -11.69 2.40 -7.73
C ALA A 224 -12.10 3.40 -6.63
N VAL A 225 -13.19 4.13 -6.83
CA VAL A 225 -13.78 5.05 -5.83
C VAL A 225 -14.27 4.28 -4.60
N PHE A 226 -14.92 3.13 -4.77
CA PHE A 226 -15.35 2.28 -3.66
C PHE A 226 -14.17 1.71 -2.88
N VAL A 227 -13.12 1.25 -3.58
CA VAL A 227 -11.87 0.80 -2.96
C VAL A 227 -11.24 1.93 -2.14
N ALA A 228 -11.16 3.14 -2.70
CA ALA A 228 -10.63 4.31 -2.01
C ALA A 228 -11.47 4.68 -0.76
N GLY A 229 -12.79 4.79 -0.92
CA GLY A 229 -13.72 5.11 0.15
C GLY A 229 -13.72 4.06 1.26
N GLY A 230 -13.81 2.78 0.91
CA GLY A 230 -13.76 1.68 1.87
C GLY A 230 -12.41 1.58 2.60
N ALA A 231 -11.29 1.74 1.89
CA ALA A 231 -9.96 1.75 2.51
C ALA A 231 -9.74 2.97 3.43
N GLY A 232 -10.29 4.13 3.05
CA GLY A 232 -10.31 5.34 3.86
C GLY A 232 -11.15 5.17 5.13
N ILE A 233 -12.39 4.69 5.01
CA ILE A 233 -13.27 4.41 6.16
C ILE A 233 -12.63 3.38 7.09
N LYS A 234 -11.99 2.32 6.56
CA LYS A 234 -11.23 1.35 7.35
C LYS A 234 -10.08 2.00 8.14
N LEU A 235 -9.37 2.96 7.53
CA LEU A 235 -8.33 3.73 8.21
C LEU A 235 -8.92 4.57 9.35
N GLY A 236 -10.06 5.25 9.12
CA GLY A 236 -10.78 5.97 10.17
C GLY A 236 -11.28 5.05 11.28
N TRP A 237 -11.85 3.89 10.94
CA TRP A 237 -12.31 2.91 11.93
C TRP A 237 -11.16 2.38 12.79
N THR A 238 -9.95 2.27 12.25
CA THR A 238 -8.75 1.84 13.00
C THR A 238 -8.37 2.85 14.10
N LEU A 239 -8.75 4.12 13.98
CA LEU A 239 -8.64 5.07 15.10
C LEU A 239 -9.61 4.73 16.23
N VAL A 240 -10.83 4.27 15.89
CA VAL A 240 -11.90 3.94 16.84
C VAL A 240 -11.61 2.61 17.53
N ASP A 241 -11.32 1.57 16.74
CA ASP A 241 -10.99 0.23 17.20
C ASP A 241 -9.61 -0.23 16.66
N PRO A 242 -8.53 0.00 17.43
CA PRO A 242 -7.18 -0.43 17.05
C PRO A 242 -6.90 -1.91 17.34
N GLY A 243 -7.86 -2.65 17.93
CA GLY A 243 -7.66 -4.00 18.43
C GLY A 243 -6.62 -4.06 19.54
N ARG A 244 -5.61 -4.93 19.37
CA ARG A 244 -4.55 -5.19 20.38
C ARG A 244 -3.37 -4.22 20.31
N LEU A 245 -3.30 -3.35 19.30
CA LEU A 245 -2.23 -2.39 19.15
C LEU A 245 -2.58 -1.05 19.81
N SER A 246 -1.56 -0.24 20.08
CA SER A 246 -1.81 1.18 20.34
C SER A 246 -2.44 1.84 19.11
N ARG A 247 -3.23 2.90 19.32
CA ARG A 247 -3.89 3.65 18.23
C ARG A 247 -2.88 4.12 17.18
N LEU A 248 -1.75 4.69 17.62
CA LEU A 248 -0.72 5.20 16.72
C LEU A 248 -0.13 4.08 15.84
N GLU A 249 0.21 2.93 16.43
CA GLU A 249 0.76 1.79 15.69
C GLU A 249 -0.26 1.19 14.73
N ALA A 250 -1.51 1.05 15.17
CA ALA A 250 -2.60 0.52 14.36
C ALA A 250 -2.84 1.41 13.13
N VAL A 251 -2.93 2.71 13.34
CA VAL A 251 -3.12 3.71 12.28
C VAL A 251 -1.91 3.80 11.37
N ALA A 252 -0.68 3.78 11.89
CA ALA A 252 0.52 3.78 11.06
C ALA A 252 0.59 2.53 10.17
N ARG A 253 0.20 1.36 10.69
CA ARG A 253 0.15 0.11 9.94
C ARG A 253 -0.94 0.15 8.86
N GLN A 254 -2.15 0.55 9.22
CA GLN A 254 -3.27 0.65 8.28
C GLN A 254 -3.01 1.75 7.24
N GLY A 255 -2.41 2.86 7.63
CA GLY A 255 -2.03 3.98 6.75
C GLY A 255 -1.04 3.57 5.68
N ARG A 256 -0.05 2.70 5.98
CA ARG A 256 0.84 2.14 4.95
C ARG A 256 0.09 1.29 3.93
N ALA A 257 -0.87 0.46 4.38
CA ALA A 257 -1.70 -0.32 3.47
C ALA A 257 -2.60 0.59 2.61
N THR A 258 -3.22 1.61 3.22
CA THR A 258 -4.05 2.60 2.53
C THR A 258 -3.23 3.43 1.52
N ALA A 259 -2.00 3.82 1.83
CA ALA A 259 -1.10 4.49 0.90
C ALA A 259 -0.70 3.58 -0.29
N SER A 260 -0.45 2.30 -0.04
CA SER A 260 -0.22 1.31 -1.10
C SER A 260 -1.44 1.17 -2.02
N ILE A 261 -2.66 1.21 -1.47
CA ILE A 261 -3.89 1.20 -2.25
C ILE A 261 -3.97 2.48 -3.10
N ALA A 262 -3.72 3.65 -2.51
CA ALA A 262 -3.76 4.93 -3.22
C ALA A 262 -2.86 4.92 -4.47
N VAL A 263 -1.60 4.49 -4.32
CA VAL A 263 -0.63 4.43 -5.42
C VAL A 263 -1.09 3.47 -6.52
N GLY A 264 -1.63 2.31 -6.18
CA GLY A 264 -2.14 1.36 -7.18
C GLY A 264 -3.41 1.85 -7.87
N LEU A 265 -4.30 2.54 -7.15
CA LEU A 265 -5.52 3.11 -7.73
C LEU A 265 -5.23 4.20 -8.77
N VAL A 266 -4.12 4.94 -8.67
CA VAL A 266 -3.72 5.88 -9.73
C VAL A 266 -3.59 5.18 -11.09
N VAL A 267 -3.05 3.96 -11.10
CA VAL A 267 -2.91 3.15 -12.33
C VAL A 267 -4.26 2.60 -12.78
N VAL A 268 -5.11 2.15 -11.86
CA VAL A 268 -6.47 1.68 -12.18
C VAL A 268 -7.30 2.80 -12.82
N LEU A 269 -7.26 3.99 -12.23
CA LEU A 269 -7.94 5.18 -12.75
C LEU A 269 -7.33 5.66 -14.06
N PHE A 270 -6.03 5.48 -14.27
CA PHE A 270 -5.40 5.72 -15.57
C PHE A 270 -5.99 4.81 -16.65
N VAL A 271 -6.13 3.52 -16.37
CA VAL A 271 -6.80 2.59 -17.30
C VAL A 271 -8.25 3.02 -17.55
N SER A 272 -8.97 3.45 -16.52
CA SER A 272 -10.33 3.99 -16.68
C SER A 272 -10.37 5.23 -17.58
N GLY A 273 -9.46 6.19 -17.38
CA GLY A 273 -9.36 7.38 -18.22
C GLY A 273 -8.98 7.08 -19.66
N LEU A 274 -8.22 6.00 -19.92
CA LEU A 274 -7.99 5.51 -21.29
C LEU A 274 -9.27 4.92 -21.90
N LEU A 275 -10.04 4.15 -21.13
CA LEU A 275 -11.34 3.65 -21.61
C LEU A 275 -12.27 4.82 -21.94
N GLU A 276 -12.27 5.86 -21.13
CA GLU A 276 -13.07 7.04 -21.39
C GLU A 276 -12.60 7.82 -22.61
N GLY A 277 -11.30 8.12 -22.73
CA GLY A 277 -10.76 8.90 -23.83
C GLY A 277 -10.81 8.20 -25.19
N PHE A 278 -10.73 6.87 -25.21
CA PHE A 278 -10.60 6.11 -26.46
C PHE A 278 -11.79 5.20 -26.77
N VAL A 279 -12.44 4.61 -25.76
CA VAL A 279 -13.55 3.67 -25.97
C VAL A 279 -14.88 4.40 -25.96
N THR A 280 -15.13 5.29 -24.99
CA THR A 280 -16.42 6.01 -24.89
C THR A 280 -16.77 6.83 -26.14
N PRO A 281 -15.90 7.68 -26.71
CA PRO A 281 -16.20 8.47 -27.91
C PRO A 281 -16.02 7.69 -29.23
N SER A 282 -15.62 6.41 -29.19
CA SER A 282 -15.39 5.64 -30.40
C SER A 282 -16.67 5.35 -31.19
N SER A 283 -16.51 5.07 -32.49
CA SER A 283 -17.60 4.63 -33.38
C SER A 283 -18.03 3.17 -33.16
N LEU A 284 -17.53 2.51 -32.11
CA LEU A 284 -17.89 1.13 -31.80
C LEU A 284 -19.36 1.01 -31.36
N PRO A 285 -20.02 -0.12 -31.69
CA PRO A 285 -21.35 -0.42 -31.15
C PRO A 285 -21.38 -0.32 -29.63
N VAL A 286 -22.46 0.23 -29.06
CA VAL A 286 -22.62 0.42 -27.60
C VAL A 286 -22.32 -0.88 -26.83
N ALA A 287 -22.88 -2.00 -27.29
CA ALA A 287 -22.66 -3.30 -26.66
C ALA A 287 -21.17 -3.69 -26.58
N LEU A 288 -20.37 -3.35 -27.59
CA LEU A 288 -18.94 -3.63 -27.60
C LEU A 288 -18.17 -2.71 -26.66
N ARG A 289 -18.51 -1.41 -26.61
CA ARG A 289 -17.92 -0.46 -25.64
C ARG A 289 -18.17 -0.91 -24.20
N VAL A 290 -19.41 -1.29 -23.90
CA VAL A 290 -19.81 -1.83 -22.59
C VAL A 290 -19.07 -3.13 -22.29
N ALA A 291 -18.96 -4.05 -23.25
CA ALA A 291 -18.24 -5.31 -23.07
C ALA A 291 -16.75 -5.09 -22.76
N ILE A 292 -16.09 -4.11 -23.38
CA ILE A 292 -14.70 -3.75 -23.08
C ILE A 292 -14.57 -3.25 -21.64
N GLY A 293 -15.46 -2.35 -21.20
CA GLY A 293 -15.46 -1.85 -19.83
C GLY A 293 -15.69 -2.95 -18.79
N LEU A 294 -16.70 -3.81 -19.03
CA LEU A 294 -16.98 -4.95 -18.15
C LEU A 294 -15.84 -5.97 -18.14
N ALA A 295 -15.12 -6.16 -19.25
CA ALA A 295 -13.94 -7.01 -19.29
C ALA A 295 -12.79 -6.43 -18.45
N ALA A 296 -12.58 -5.11 -18.51
CA ALA A 296 -11.58 -4.43 -17.68
C ALA A 296 -11.93 -4.53 -16.18
N GLU A 297 -13.20 -4.33 -15.82
CA GLU A 297 -13.68 -4.51 -14.45
C GLU A 297 -13.53 -5.96 -13.98
N ALA A 298 -13.94 -6.94 -14.80
CA ALA A 298 -13.79 -8.35 -14.47
C ALA A 298 -12.31 -8.74 -14.29
N ALA A 299 -11.41 -8.19 -15.11
CA ALA A 299 -9.97 -8.40 -14.98
C ALA A 299 -9.45 -7.81 -13.66
N PHE A 300 -9.90 -6.62 -13.26
CA PHE A 300 -9.53 -6.01 -11.98
C PHE A 300 -10.05 -6.83 -10.78
N LEU A 301 -11.32 -7.26 -10.81
CA LEU A 301 -11.88 -8.11 -9.76
C LEU A 301 -11.17 -9.46 -9.66
N ALA A 302 -10.88 -10.10 -10.80
CA ALA A 302 -10.10 -11.33 -10.84
C ALA A 302 -8.68 -11.12 -10.27
N TYR A 303 -8.04 -10.01 -10.62
CA TYR A 303 -6.74 -9.62 -10.09
C TYR A 303 -6.77 -9.47 -8.56
N VAL A 304 -7.79 -8.81 -7.99
CA VAL A 304 -7.93 -8.66 -6.53
C VAL A 304 -8.23 -10.00 -5.85
N PHE A 305 -9.24 -10.74 -6.31
CA PHE A 305 -9.74 -11.92 -5.60
C PHE A 305 -8.96 -13.21 -5.88
N VAL A 306 -8.19 -13.27 -6.96
CA VAL A 306 -7.31 -14.42 -7.27
C VAL A 306 -5.88 -14.12 -6.85
N ILE A 307 -5.27 -13.08 -7.43
CA ILE A 307 -3.85 -12.77 -7.19
C ILE A 307 -3.70 -12.13 -5.80
N GLY A 308 -4.54 -11.17 -5.45
CA GLY A 308 -4.51 -10.54 -4.13
C GLY A 308 -4.77 -11.50 -2.97
N ARG A 309 -5.71 -12.44 -3.16
CA ARG A 309 -5.96 -13.51 -2.17
C ARG A 309 -4.74 -14.40 -1.97
N ARG A 310 -4.11 -14.87 -3.05
CA ARG A 310 -2.91 -15.72 -2.98
C ARG A 310 -1.76 -14.99 -2.28
N ALA A 311 -1.47 -13.76 -2.70
CA ALA A 311 -0.42 -12.94 -2.08
C ALA A 311 -0.69 -12.66 -0.59
N ALA A 312 -1.94 -12.42 -0.19
CA ALA A 312 -2.29 -12.25 1.22
C ALA A 312 -2.06 -13.53 2.04
N GLN A 313 -2.39 -14.70 1.49
CA GLN A 313 -2.16 -15.99 2.14
C GLN A 313 -0.68 -16.31 2.30
N GLU A 314 0.14 -16.03 1.28
CA GLU A 314 1.60 -16.21 1.34
C GLU A 314 2.24 -15.32 2.40
N GLN A 315 1.82 -14.05 2.49
CA GLN A 315 2.27 -13.12 3.53
C GLN A 315 1.90 -13.59 4.94
N ASP A 316 0.67 -14.09 5.12
CA ASP A 316 0.19 -14.61 6.40
C ASP A 316 0.94 -15.89 6.79
N GLY A 317 1.22 -16.77 5.83
CA GLY A 317 2.02 -17.97 6.02
C GLY A 317 3.46 -17.67 6.41
N ALA A 318 4.11 -16.73 5.71
CA ALA A 318 5.46 -16.29 6.04
C ALA A 318 5.54 -15.65 7.44
N ALA A 319 4.55 -14.85 7.82
CA ALA A 319 4.48 -14.26 9.16
C ALA A 319 4.33 -15.32 10.26
N ARG A 320 3.52 -16.36 10.03
CA ARG A 320 3.35 -17.48 10.97
C ARG A 320 4.64 -18.29 11.12
N ALA A 321 5.29 -18.64 10.02
CA ALA A 321 6.55 -19.38 10.03
C ALA A 321 7.65 -18.62 10.79
N LEU A 322 7.71 -17.29 10.65
CA LEU A 322 8.63 -16.45 11.42
C LEU A 322 8.35 -16.52 12.92
N ILE A 323 7.09 -16.40 13.34
CA ILE A 323 6.69 -16.50 14.75
C ILE A 323 7.06 -17.88 15.31
N GLU A 324 6.75 -18.95 14.57
CA GLU A 324 7.10 -20.33 14.95
C GLU A 324 8.62 -20.52 15.10
N SER A 325 9.42 -19.98 14.16
CA SER A 325 10.88 -20.07 14.23
C SER A 325 11.47 -19.31 15.44
N VAL A 326 10.91 -18.15 15.76
CA VAL A 326 11.33 -17.36 16.92
C VAL A 326 10.95 -18.09 18.22
N SER A 327 9.73 -18.62 18.30
CA SER A 327 9.28 -19.41 19.47
C SER A 327 10.11 -20.68 19.65
N ALA A 328 10.46 -21.39 18.58
CA ALA A 328 11.30 -22.58 18.64
C ALA A 328 12.75 -22.25 19.10
N SER A 329 13.32 -21.16 18.58
CA SER A 329 14.67 -20.71 18.98
C SER A 329 14.73 -20.17 20.41
N GLY A 330 13.69 -19.46 20.87
CA GLY A 330 13.56 -18.99 22.26
C GLY A 330 13.34 -20.14 23.26
N GLY A 331 12.57 -21.17 22.87
CA GLY A 331 12.40 -22.38 23.68
C GLY A 331 13.68 -23.22 23.81
N ALA A 332 14.49 -23.29 22.75
CA ALA A 332 15.78 -23.98 22.78
C ALA A 332 16.80 -23.28 23.70
N HIS A 333 16.78 -21.94 23.79
CA HIS A 333 17.63 -21.19 24.70
C HIS A 333 17.25 -21.42 26.18
N LEU A 334 15.95 -21.47 26.50
CA LEU A 334 15.46 -21.77 27.85
C LEU A 334 15.69 -23.25 28.25
N ALA A 335 15.64 -24.18 27.29
CA ALA A 335 15.99 -25.59 27.52
C ALA A 335 17.51 -25.80 27.69
N GLY A 336 18.34 -25.05 26.98
CA GLY A 336 19.80 -25.06 27.12
C GLY A 336 20.29 -24.48 28.45
N ASP A 337 19.69 -23.37 28.90
CA ASP A 337 20.03 -22.75 30.19
C ASP A 337 19.56 -23.59 31.38
N SER A 338 18.43 -24.29 31.26
CA SER A 338 17.97 -25.23 32.29
C SER A 338 18.78 -26.53 32.33
N ALA A 339 19.28 -27.03 31.19
CA ALA A 339 20.20 -28.17 31.15
C ALA A 339 21.61 -27.80 31.65
N SER A 340 22.08 -26.58 31.38
CA SER A 340 23.34 -26.03 31.91
C SER A 340 23.29 -25.84 33.43
N ALA A 341 22.20 -25.26 33.95
CA ALA A 341 21.98 -25.08 35.39
C ALA A 341 21.78 -26.42 36.15
N ALA A 342 21.20 -27.44 35.49
CA ALA A 342 21.09 -28.78 36.06
C ALA A 342 22.41 -29.56 36.03
N GLY A 343 23.31 -29.27 35.08
CA GLY A 343 24.65 -29.86 35.01
C GLY A 343 25.61 -29.34 36.09
N ASP A 344 25.55 -28.05 36.40
CA ASP A 344 26.41 -27.43 37.43
C ASP A 344 25.98 -27.78 38.86
N THR A 345 24.68 -28.03 39.09
CA THR A 345 24.18 -28.46 40.41
C THR A 345 24.46 -29.94 40.71
N ALA A 346 24.60 -30.80 39.69
CA ALA A 346 24.99 -32.20 39.87
C ALA A 346 26.51 -32.39 40.09
N GLY A 347 27.34 -31.44 39.66
CA GLY A 347 28.79 -31.42 39.91
C GLY A 347 29.18 -30.93 41.32
N ALA A 348 28.41 -29.98 41.87
CA ALA A 348 28.71 -29.38 43.18
C ALA A 348 28.29 -30.22 44.39
N VAL A 349 27.28 -31.09 44.26
CA VAL A 349 26.78 -31.91 45.39
C VAL A 349 27.64 -33.17 45.63
N ARG A 350 28.54 -33.56 44.71
CA ARG A 350 29.38 -34.76 44.86
C ARG A 350 30.75 -34.52 45.53
N SER A 351 31.14 -33.27 45.78
CA SER A 351 32.42 -32.92 46.43
C SER A 351 32.30 -32.50 47.90
N GLU A 352 31.10 -32.30 48.45
CA GLU A 352 30.93 -31.85 49.85
C GLU A 352 30.56 -32.95 50.87
N GLN A 353 30.47 -34.22 50.46
CA GLN A 353 30.06 -35.32 51.37
C GLN A 353 31.21 -36.14 51.99
N TRP A 354 32.47 -35.72 51.92
CA TRP A 354 33.61 -36.46 52.50
C TRP A 354 34.47 -35.70 53.52
N GLN A 355 33.98 -34.60 54.09
CA GLN A 355 34.65 -33.95 55.21
C GLN A 355 33.63 -33.44 56.23
N THR A 356 33.25 -34.28 57.19
CA THR A 356 32.93 -33.91 58.58
C THR A 356 32.28 -35.11 59.28
N THR A 357 33.07 -35.99 59.91
CA THR A 357 32.69 -36.73 61.14
C THR A 357 33.83 -37.66 61.58
N SER A 358 34.76 -37.14 62.39
CA SER A 358 35.50 -37.94 63.37
C SER A 358 36.13 -37.03 64.42
N GLY A 359 35.48 -36.87 65.57
CA GLY A 359 35.97 -36.01 66.66
C GLY A 359 35.11 -36.05 67.93
N ILE A 360 35.24 -37.13 68.70
CA ILE A 360 35.32 -37.14 70.19
C ILE A 360 34.02 -36.79 70.98
N ARG A 361 33.26 -37.79 71.44
CA ARG A 361 33.36 -38.46 72.77
C ARG A 361 32.42 -39.65 72.85
#